data_AF-A0A956Y4N1-F1
#
_entry.id   AF-A0A956Y4N1-F1
#
_cell.length_a   1.000
_cell.length_b   1.000
_cell.length_c   1.000
_cell.angle_alpha   90.00
_cell.angle_beta   90.00
_cell.angle_gamma   90.00
#
_symmetry.space_group_name_H-M   'P 1'
#
loop_
_entity.id
_entity.type
_entity.pdbx_description
1 polymer ?
#
loop_
_entity_poly.entity_id
_entity_poly.type
_entity_poly.pdbx_seq_one_letter_code
_entity_poly.pdbx_strand_id
1 'polypeptide(L)'
;PASPDIYLSVYRGIYLGGDTSSLQPSWVSANITSGHGPLGAVYPPNGASVNGVKEGDTPSWFYFLPNGLSDPAYPDWGSWGGRFEHIQNGLWRDTEDTINGTTSGRATVWRWREAFQNDFQARMDWHTQPYAGANHNPVAVINGTHMRTVPPGISVTLDASGSTDPDGNDVSYEWFVYPEAGTYTGSVTIANASSQTASLVTPSVTTPETIHIILEVTDNGSPALTSYQRLVITVDPDALTDPVGQPPDAVDDGPYMIIRAGDTLIGAPGVLGNDSDPEDNTLLITEYTQPTNGTVTLNVDGSFVYSHNGSSASTDSFTYTITDGNLNYDTATVNLMVAPDLVFTPALINLEVETGTATSTSFAVISEDGSTATIDLTNSGEPWLTIPATVTSGDVNSLTVDATTLAIGTYNATVTASASGYGSDELHIMVTVVDTLPESADVSVVKSAPLERNYNDTLAYNLRVSNAGPGAATNVTVIDTLPGNVTFLSAAPTAAGCIHTNGIVTCSVGTMAAGTFIDVRIEVQINLQDESYTLETTNNAPFAVDNL
;
A
#
# COMPACT_ATOMS: atom_id res chain seq x y z
N PRO A 1 37.24 -47.90 -14.97
CA PRO A 1 37.43 -47.54 -13.53
C PRO A 1 36.08 -47.16 -12.93
N ALA A 2 35.59 -47.96 -11.98
CA ALA A 2 34.38 -47.62 -11.22
C ALA A 2 34.58 -46.24 -10.58
N SER A 3 33.55 -45.39 -10.63
CA SER A 3 33.57 -44.14 -9.86
C SER A 3 33.81 -44.49 -8.39
N PRO A 4 34.84 -43.93 -7.72
CA PRO A 4 35.11 -44.19 -6.32
C PRO A 4 33.99 -43.71 -5.38
N ASP A 5 33.01 -42.95 -5.87
CA ASP A 5 31.98 -42.30 -5.04
C ASP A 5 30.80 -43.19 -4.64
N ILE A 6 30.63 -44.38 -5.22
CA ILE A 6 29.42 -45.21 -5.00
C ILE A 6 29.47 -46.01 -3.66
N TYR A 7 30.59 -45.96 -2.94
CA TYR A 7 30.81 -46.74 -1.70
C TYR A 7 30.90 -45.90 -0.42
N LEU A 8 30.66 -44.59 -0.49
CA LEU A 8 30.62 -43.73 0.70
C LEU A 8 29.24 -43.91 1.34
N SER A 9 29.16 -44.66 2.45
CA SER A 9 27.88 -45.18 2.92
C SER A 9 26.92 -44.09 3.40
N VAL A 10 25.65 -44.37 3.11
CA VAL A 10 24.46 -43.85 3.79
C VAL A 10 23.88 -45.07 4.53
N TYR A 11 23.64 -44.97 5.84
CA TYR A 11 23.28 -46.11 6.69
C TYR A 11 22.20 -47.02 6.11
N ARG A 12 22.33 -48.33 6.35
CA ARG A 12 21.33 -49.35 6.00
C ARG A 12 20.72 -49.97 7.26
N GLY A 13 19.83 -49.23 7.90
CA GLY A 13 18.85 -49.74 8.86
C GLY A 13 19.14 -49.54 10.35
N ILE A 14 18.06 -49.50 11.11
CA ILE A 14 18.02 -49.26 12.57
C ILE A 14 18.43 -50.48 13.42
N TYR A 15 18.76 -51.61 12.79
CA TYR A 15 18.80 -52.93 13.42
C TYR A 15 20.17 -53.41 13.92
N LEU A 16 21.22 -52.59 13.76
CA LEU A 16 22.60 -53.01 14.01
C LEU A 16 23.24 -52.25 15.17
N GLY A 17 24.04 -52.96 15.98
CA GLY A 17 24.75 -52.40 17.14
C GLY A 17 23.83 -52.09 18.33
N GLY A 18 24.40 -51.75 19.48
CA GLY A 18 23.64 -51.39 20.69
C GLY A 18 22.76 -52.51 21.25
N ASP A 19 21.79 -52.15 22.10
CA ASP A 19 20.76 -53.09 22.56
C ASP A 19 19.76 -53.39 21.42
N THR A 20 19.53 -54.68 21.18
CA THR A 20 18.68 -55.19 20.09
C THR A 20 17.41 -55.88 20.60
N SER A 21 17.11 -55.76 21.90
CA SER A 21 15.92 -56.33 22.54
C SER A 21 14.62 -55.89 21.87
N SER A 22 14.48 -54.60 21.58
CA SER A 22 13.34 -53.99 20.87
C SER A 22 13.27 -54.30 19.39
N LEU A 23 14.25 -55.04 18.84
CA LEU A 23 14.26 -55.43 17.43
C LEU A 23 13.77 -56.86 17.23
N GLN A 24 13.64 -57.66 18.31
CA GLN A 24 13.32 -59.08 18.19
C GLN A 24 11.88 -59.31 17.70
N PRO A 25 11.60 -60.42 16.97
CA PRO A 25 10.24 -60.74 16.52
C PRO A 25 9.20 -60.79 17.65
N SER A 26 9.61 -61.18 18.86
CA SER A 26 8.73 -61.18 20.03
C SER A 26 8.30 -59.77 20.44
N TRP A 27 9.21 -58.80 20.36
CA TRP A 27 8.89 -57.40 20.62
C TRP A 27 7.97 -56.84 19.52
N VAL A 28 8.31 -57.09 18.25
CA VAL A 28 7.47 -56.70 17.10
C VAL A 28 6.06 -57.27 17.21
N SER A 29 5.96 -58.55 17.59
CA SER A 29 4.65 -59.17 17.79
C SER A 29 3.86 -58.51 18.91
N ALA A 30 4.51 -58.19 20.03
CA ALA A 30 3.85 -57.67 21.22
C ALA A 30 3.43 -56.19 21.06
N ASN A 31 4.25 -55.39 20.39
CA ASN A 31 4.15 -53.92 20.43
C ASN A 31 3.77 -53.28 19.10
N ILE A 32 3.87 -54.01 17.99
CA ILE A 32 3.61 -53.47 16.64
C ILE A 32 2.49 -54.21 15.91
N THR A 33 2.40 -55.54 16.01
CA THR A 33 1.47 -56.30 15.16
C THR A 33 0.24 -56.83 15.91
N SER A 34 0.41 -57.48 17.06
CA SER A 34 -0.71 -58.12 17.77
C SER A 34 -1.56 -57.09 18.53
N GLY A 35 -2.77 -56.82 18.03
CA GLY A 35 -3.71 -55.91 18.69
C GLY A 35 -3.64 -54.45 18.25
N HIS A 36 -2.75 -54.12 17.30
CA HIS A 36 -2.52 -52.75 16.81
C HIS A 36 -3.16 -52.49 15.42
N GLY A 37 -4.31 -53.11 15.17
CA GLY A 37 -5.17 -52.77 14.04
C GLY A 37 -4.63 -53.16 12.65
N PRO A 38 -5.23 -52.61 11.57
CA PRO A 38 -4.92 -53.00 10.20
C PRO A 38 -3.49 -52.72 9.76
N LEU A 39 -2.86 -51.63 10.24
CA LEU A 39 -1.46 -51.33 9.93
C LEU A 39 -0.51 -52.33 10.57
N GLY A 40 -0.75 -52.70 11.83
CA GLY A 40 0.04 -53.73 12.52
C GLY A 40 -0.07 -55.10 11.83
N ALA A 41 -1.25 -55.43 11.30
CA ALA A 41 -1.47 -56.69 10.60
C ALA A 41 -0.68 -56.85 9.28
N VAL A 42 -0.29 -55.74 8.64
CA VAL A 42 0.50 -55.76 7.40
C VAL A 42 2.00 -55.51 7.63
N TYR A 43 2.39 -55.15 8.85
CA TYR A 43 3.80 -54.97 9.20
C TYR A 43 4.49 -56.35 9.31
N PRO A 44 5.57 -56.60 8.54
CA PRO A 44 6.20 -57.91 8.53
C PRO A 44 6.97 -58.16 9.84
N PRO A 45 6.82 -59.33 10.49
CA PRO A 45 7.52 -59.63 11.74
C PRO A 45 9.05 -59.78 11.56
N ASN A 46 9.51 -59.92 10.32
CA ASN A 46 10.91 -60.09 9.95
C ASN A 46 11.26 -59.23 8.74
N GLY A 47 12.38 -58.53 8.82
CA GLY A 47 12.97 -57.85 7.68
C GLY A 47 13.64 -58.80 6.68
N ALA A 48 13.92 -58.29 5.47
CA ALA A 48 14.61 -59.07 4.45
C ALA A 48 15.99 -59.55 4.94
N SER A 49 16.12 -60.87 5.15
CA SER A 49 17.30 -61.56 5.70
C SER A 49 17.66 -61.18 7.15
N VAL A 50 16.74 -60.60 7.91
CA VAL A 50 16.92 -60.21 9.32
C VAL A 50 15.75 -60.75 10.13
N ASN A 51 16.06 -61.46 11.22
CA ASN A 51 15.03 -61.89 12.17
C ASN A 51 14.65 -60.68 13.04
N GLY A 52 13.39 -60.23 12.95
CA GLY A 52 12.91 -59.01 13.60
C GLY A 52 12.99 -57.75 12.73
N VAL A 53 13.05 -56.58 13.37
CA VAL A 53 13.05 -55.27 12.71
C VAL A 53 14.32 -55.11 11.87
N LYS A 54 14.17 -54.71 10.61
CA LYS A 54 15.28 -54.27 9.74
C LYS A 54 15.19 -52.79 9.43
N GLU A 55 14.08 -52.38 8.80
CA GLU A 55 13.76 -50.99 8.52
C GLU A 55 14.97 -50.21 7.98
N GLY A 56 15.51 -50.73 6.87
CA GLY A 56 16.73 -50.27 6.22
C GLY A 56 16.71 -48.78 5.88
N ASP A 57 15.56 -48.33 5.40
CA ASP A 57 15.35 -47.01 4.83
C ASP A 57 14.76 -46.02 5.84
N THR A 58 14.24 -46.48 6.99
CA THR A 58 13.60 -45.64 8.01
C THR A 58 14.47 -44.47 8.51
N PRO A 59 15.79 -44.62 8.72
CA PRO A 59 16.64 -43.49 9.12
C PRO A 59 16.60 -42.31 8.15
N SER A 60 16.35 -42.55 6.85
CA SER A 60 16.24 -41.46 5.86
C SER A 60 15.03 -40.56 6.11
N TRP A 61 14.00 -41.06 6.79
CA TRP A 61 12.82 -40.27 7.17
C TRP A 61 12.98 -39.57 8.51
N PHE A 62 13.66 -40.22 9.47
CA PHE A 62 13.84 -39.70 10.84
C PHE A 62 14.46 -38.31 10.90
N TYR A 63 15.28 -37.94 9.93
CA TYR A 63 15.88 -36.61 9.86
C TYR A 63 14.83 -35.48 9.71
N PHE A 64 13.65 -35.80 9.17
CA PHE A 64 12.57 -34.84 8.94
C PHE A 64 11.50 -34.85 10.04
N LEU A 65 11.66 -35.69 11.06
CA LEU A 65 10.75 -35.71 12.21
C LEU A 65 11.09 -34.54 13.15
N PRO A 66 10.10 -33.72 13.54
CA PRO A 66 10.31 -32.58 14.43
C PRO A 66 10.37 -33.04 15.90
N ASN A 67 11.36 -33.86 16.24
CA ASN A 67 11.58 -34.34 17.61
C ASN A 67 12.54 -33.46 18.42
N GLY A 68 13.00 -32.34 17.83
CA GLY A 68 13.89 -31.35 18.44
C GLY A 68 15.38 -31.66 18.39
N LEU A 69 15.81 -32.76 17.75
CA LEU A 69 17.23 -33.07 17.53
C LEU A 69 17.75 -32.57 16.19
N SER A 70 16.93 -32.70 15.13
CA SER A 70 17.34 -32.52 13.73
C SER A 70 17.24 -31.07 13.28
N ASP A 71 18.23 -30.63 12.49
CA ASP A 71 18.10 -29.45 11.64
C ASP A 71 18.55 -29.82 10.20
N PRO A 72 17.67 -29.77 9.18
CA PRO A 72 18.01 -30.01 7.78
C PRO A 72 19.17 -29.17 7.23
N ALA A 73 19.41 -27.98 7.79
CA ALA A 73 20.53 -27.13 7.42
C ALA A 73 21.88 -27.63 7.98
N TYR A 74 21.85 -28.48 9.02
CA TYR A 74 23.05 -28.97 9.71
C TYR A 74 23.08 -30.51 9.85
N PRO A 75 23.30 -31.27 8.75
CA PRO A 75 23.39 -32.75 8.78
C PRO A 75 24.41 -33.35 9.77
N ASP A 76 25.42 -32.56 10.14
CA ASP A 76 26.48 -32.86 11.12
C ASP A 76 26.04 -32.80 12.57
N TRP A 77 24.84 -32.30 12.85
CA TRP A 77 24.32 -32.18 14.20
C TRP A 77 23.78 -33.50 14.76
N GLY A 78 23.39 -34.42 13.89
CA GLY A 78 22.88 -35.73 14.27
C GLY A 78 21.42 -35.72 14.72
N SER A 79 20.73 -36.81 14.43
CA SER A 79 19.34 -37.05 14.85
C SER A 79 19.07 -38.54 14.99
N TRP A 80 17.81 -38.94 15.17
CA TRP A 80 17.39 -40.34 15.04
C TRP A 80 17.82 -40.97 13.71
N GLY A 81 17.95 -40.17 12.65
CA GLY A 81 18.42 -40.62 11.33
C GLY A 81 19.93 -40.85 11.22
N GLY A 82 20.69 -40.54 12.27
CA GLY A 82 22.15 -40.57 12.29
C GLY A 82 22.76 -39.18 12.14
N ARG A 83 24.09 -39.15 12.05
CA ARG A 83 24.93 -37.95 11.92
C ARG A 83 25.81 -38.09 10.69
N PHE A 84 26.03 -36.98 10.00
CA PHE A 84 26.76 -36.97 8.72
C PHE A 84 27.93 -36.01 8.76
N GLU A 85 29.04 -36.34 8.11
CA GLU A 85 30.13 -35.38 7.89
C GLU A 85 30.12 -34.90 6.44
N HIS A 86 30.35 -33.60 6.27
CA HIS A 86 30.50 -33.01 4.96
C HIS A 86 31.83 -33.43 4.36
N ILE A 87 31.79 -33.92 3.12
CA ILE A 87 32.99 -34.26 2.35
C ILE A 87 33.27 -33.17 1.31
N GLN A 88 32.98 -33.40 0.03
CA GLN A 88 33.23 -32.45 -1.05
C GLN A 88 32.00 -32.35 -1.96
N ASN A 89 31.85 -31.21 -2.64
CA ASN A 89 30.82 -30.99 -3.65
C ASN A 89 29.37 -31.17 -3.13
N GLY A 90 29.13 -30.78 -1.87
CA GLY A 90 27.81 -30.91 -1.23
C GLY A 90 27.43 -32.36 -0.89
N LEU A 91 28.35 -33.30 -1.02
CA LEU A 91 28.14 -34.67 -0.59
C LEU A 91 28.35 -34.78 0.92
N TRP A 92 27.49 -35.58 1.53
CA TRP A 92 27.51 -35.92 2.94
C TRP A 92 27.61 -37.44 3.06
N ARG A 93 28.29 -37.91 4.09
CA ARG A 93 28.37 -39.35 4.40
C ARG A 93 28.20 -39.58 5.89
N ASP A 94 27.87 -40.80 6.23
CA ASP A 94 27.86 -41.30 7.61
C ASP A 94 29.16 -40.92 8.37
N THR A 95 29.03 -40.40 9.59
CA THR A 95 30.16 -40.21 10.54
C THR A 95 29.93 -40.98 11.82
N GLU A 96 30.89 -40.99 12.75
CA GLU A 96 30.88 -41.88 13.90
C GLU A 96 30.54 -41.17 15.21
N ASP A 97 29.76 -41.84 16.06
CA ASP A 97 29.56 -41.46 17.45
C ASP A 97 30.20 -42.51 18.36
N THR A 98 30.53 -42.11 19.59
CA THR A 98 31.03 -42.98 20.64
C THR A 98 30.04 -43.05 21.78
N ILE A 99 29.49 -44.25 22.02
CA ILE A 99 28.59 -44.47 23.15
C ILE A 99 29.04 -45.70 23.94
N ASN A 100 29.12 -45.56 25.27
CA ASN A 100 29.63 -46.59 26.18
C ASN A 100 30.98 -47.19 25.71
N GLY A 101 31.88 -46.36 25.20
CA GLY A 101 33.21 -46.75 24.72
C GLY A 101 33.23 -47.43 23.34
N THR A 102 32.10 -47.55 22.66
CA THR A 102 32.01 -48.09 21.29
C THR A 102 31.87 -46.96 20.29
N THR A 103 32.92 -46.73 19.49
CA THR A 103 32.89 -45.81 18.35
C THR A 103 32.40 -46.55 17.11
N SER A 104 31.33 -46.06 16.50
CA SER A 104 30.82 -46.62 15.26
C SER A 104 29.91 -45.63 14.56
N GLY A 105 29.92 -45.64 13.24
CA GLY A 105 28.87 -44.96 12.48
C GLY A 105 27.46 -45.36 12.94
N ARG A 106 27.24 -46.64 13.22
CA ARG A 106 25.91 -47.13 13.66
C ARG A 106 25.49 -46.53 15.00
N ALA A 107 26.43 -46.10 15.83
CA ALA A 107 26.14 -45.45 17.12
C ALA A 107 25.37 -44.15 16.97
N THR A 108 25.52 -43.45 15.83
CA THR A 108 24.74 -42.25 15.53
C THR A 108 23.23 -42.51 15.50
N VAL A 109 22.80 -43.74 15.20
CA VAL A 109 21.39 -44.15 15.14
C VAL A 109 21.00 -44.91 16.41
N TRP A 110 21.76 -45.95 16.79
CA TRP A 110 21.31 -46.83 17.87
C TRP A 110 21.27 -46.18 19.24
N ARG A 111 21.98 -45.06 19.43
CA ARG A 111 21.87 -44.24 20.64
C ARG A 111 20.45 -43.76 20.91
N TRP A 112 19.65 -43.57 19.86
CA TRP A 112 18.26 -43.13 19.95
C TRP A 112 17.25 -44.28 19.89
N ARG A 113 17.76 -45.49 19.64
CA ARG A 113 17.24 -46.80 20.06
C ARG A 113 15.81 -46.80 20.60
N GLU A 114 15.83 -46.69 21.91
CA GLU A 114 14.71 -46.84 22.81
C GLU A 114 13.62 -45.80 22.52
N ALA A 115 14.01 -44.53 22.37
CA ALA A 115 13.07 -43.44 22.11
C ALA A 115 12.25 -43.66 20.83
N PHE A 116 12.90 -43.95 19.69
CA PHE A 116 12.13 -44.13 18.45
C PHE A 116 11.35 -45.45 18.40
N GLN A 117 11.75 -46.48 19.15
CA GLN A 117 10.97 -47.72 19.25
C GLN A 117 9.76 -47.57 20.18
N ASN A 118 9.90 -46.84 21.28
CA ASN A 118 8.78 -46.48 22.14
C ASN A 118 7.79 -45.57 21.40
N ASP A 119 8.28 -44.59 20.65
CA ASP A 119 7.48 -43.74 19.78
C ASP A 119 6.72 -44.56 18.73
N PHE A 120 7.36 -45.55 18.10
CA PHE A 120 6.68 -46.44 17.17
C PHE A 120 5.59 -47.27 17.86
N GLN A 121 5.89 -47.88 19.01
CA GLN A 121 4.91 -48.62 19.80
C GLN A 121 3.69 -47.76 20.17
N ALA A 122 3.89 -46.56 20.73
CA ALA A 122 2.79 -45.67 21.10
C ALA A 122 1.93 -45.27 19.89
N ARG A 123 2.56 -44.96 18.75
CA ARG A 123 1.82 -44.65 17.51
C ARG A 123 1.00 -45.82 16.99
N MET A 124 1.44 -47.06 17.24
CA MET A 124 0.65 -48.24 16.94
C MET A 124 -0.57 -48.36 17.86
N ASP A 125 -0.48 -47.90 19.11
CA ASP A 125 -1.64 -47.76 20.00
C ASP A 125 -2.59 -46.65 19.58
N TRP A 126 -2.10 -45.51 19.07
CA TRP A 126 -2.96 -44.42 18.57
C TRP A 126 -3.92 -44.86 17.47
N HIS A 127 -3.57 -45.93 16.76
CA HIS A 127 -4.36 -46.46 15.66
C HIS A 127 -5.60 -47.25 16.12
N THR A 128 -5.62 -47.72 17.37
CA THR A 128 -6.68 -48.58 17.91
C THR A 128 -7.33 -48.01 19.16
N GLN A 129 -6.68 -47.06 19.83
CA GLN A 129 -7.11 -46.50 21.09
C GLN A 129 -7.59 -45.05 20.92
N PRO A 130 -8.58 -44.58 21.72
CA PRO A 130 -8.86 -43.15 21.81
C PRO A 130 -7.66 -42.41 22.43
N TYR A 131 -7.58 -41.10 22.24
CA TYR A 131 -6.50 -40.27 22.77
C TYR A 131 -6.16 -40.60 24.24
N ALA A 132 -7.14 -40.51 25.14
CA ALA A 132 -6.93 -40.81 26.57
C ALA A 132 -6.55 -42.28 26.90
N GLY A 133 -6.54 -43.18 25.91
CA GLY A 133 -6.11 -44.57 26.07
C GLY A 133 -4.65 -44.81 25.71
N ALA A 134 -3.99 -43.87 25.02
CA ALA A 134 -2.61 -44.03 24.59
C ALA A 134 -1.74 -42.86 25.07
N ASN A 135 -0.45 -43.14 25.21
CA ASN A 135 0.53 -42.12 25.61
C ASN A 135 0.96 -41.25 24.42
N HIS A 136 1.26 -39.98 24.65
CA HIS A 136 1.76 -39.03 23.66
C HIS A 136 3.02 -38.34 24.15
N ASN A 137 3.89 -37.98 23.21
CA ASN A 137 5.20 -37.44 23.56
C ASN A 137 5.05 -36.16 24.40
N PRO A 138 5.91 -35.96 25.41
CA PRO A 138 5.97 -34.69 26.11
C PRO A 138 6.43 -33.58 25.17
N VAL A 139 6.22 -32.33 25.55
CA VAL A 139 6.72 -31.14 24.86
C VAL A 139 7.97 -30.67 25.59
N ALA A 140 9.14 -30.88 24.99
CA ALA A 140 10.41 -30.37 25.52
C ALA A 140 10.55 -28.88 25.19
N VAL A 141 10.90 -28.06 26.19
CA VAL A 141 11.13 -26.62 26.07
C VAL A 141 12.40 -26.24 26.83
N ILE A 142 13.29 -25.49 26.18
CA ILE A 142 14.42 -24.75 26.75
C ILE A 142 14.04 -23.28 26.68
N ASN A 143 13.92 -22.63 27.84
CA ASN A 143 13.62 -21.21 27.91
C ASN A 143 14.81 -20.37 27.40
N GLY A 144 14.51 -19.34 26.61
CA GLY A 144 15.47 -18.45 25.98
C GLY A 144 16.01 -18.96 24.62
N THR A 145 16.98 -18.25 24.06
CA THR A 145 17.53 -18.52 22.72
C THR A 145 18.27 -19.86 22.66
N HIS A 146 18.11 -20.63 21.57
CA HIS A 146 18.74 -21.95 21.37
C HIS A 146 20.12 -21.89 20.72
N MET A 147 20.53 -20.73 20.20
CA MET A 147 21.89 -20.44 19.75
C MET A 147 22.40 -19.30 20.63
N ARG A 148 23.49 -19.51 21.37
CA ARG A 148 24.05 -18.51 22.28
C ARG A 148 25.54 -18.35 22.05
N THR A 149 26.03 -17.11 22.02
CA THR A 149 27.47 -16.83 22.06
C THR A 149 27.83 -16.35 23.46
N VAL A 150 28.79 -17.00 24.12
CA VAL A 150 29.09 -16.78 25.54
C VAL A 150 30.61 -16.76 25.74
N PRO A 151 31.17 -15.86 26.58
CA PRO A 151 32.59 -15.89 26.91
C PRO A 151 33.01 -17.15 27.68
N PRO A 152 34.31 -17.49 27.70
CA PRO A 152 34.87 -18.47 28.62
C PRO A 152 34.61 -18.17 30.10
N GLY A 153 34.38 -19.21 30.90
CA GLY A 153 34.26 -19.11 32.36
C GLY A 153 32.93 -18.60 32.88
N ILE A 154 31.94 -18.38 32.01
CA ILE A 154 30.60 -17.92 32.38
C ILE A 154 29.71 -19.11 32.73
N SER A 155 28.90 -18.95 33.78
CA SER A 155 27.85 -19.91 34.12
C SER A 155 26.63 -19.69 33.24
N VAL A 156 26.26 -20.69 32.43
CA VAL A 156 25.06 -20.68 31.59
C VAL A 156 23.96 -21.48 32.27
N THR A 157 22.80 -20.86 32.47
CA THR A 157 21.60 -21.51 32.98
C THR A 157 20.87 -22.24 31.85
N LEU A 158 20.47 -23.48 32.15
CA LEU A 158 19.63 -24.34 31.33
C LEU A 158 18.29 -24.49 32.05
N ASP A 159 17.20 -24.09 31.43
CA ASP A 159 15.89 -24.04 32.08
C ASP A 159 14.84 -24.74 31.21
N ALA A 160 14.36 -25.89 31.69
CA ALA A 160 13.33 -26.69 31.04
C ALA A 160 11.93 -26.51 31.65
N SER A 161 11.71 -25.45 32.44
CA SER A 161 10.44 -25.23 33.15
C SER A 161 9.22 -25.02 32.24
N GLY A 162 9.44 -24.69 30.96
CA GLY A 162 8.37 -24.65 29.96
C GLY A 162 7.92 -26.03 29.46
N SER A 163 8.61 -27.11 29.81
CA SER A 163 8.30 -28.45 29.31
C SER A 163 7.02 -29.00 29.95
N THR A 164 6.21 -29.70 29.17
CA THR A 164 4.90 -30.22 29.60
C THR A 164 4.62 -31.60 29.04
N ASP A 165 3.62 -32.28 29.57
CA ASP A 165 3.11 -33.54 29.03
C ASP A 165 1.60 -33.39 28.73
N PRO A 166 1.14 -33.73 27.52
CA PRO A 166 -0.25 -33.51 27.13
C PRO A 166 -1.25 -34.48 27.76
N ASP A 167 -0.78 -35.63 28.26
CA ASP A 167 -1.60 -36.64 28.95
C ASP A 167 -1.63 -36.43 30.47
N GLY A 168 -0.82 -35.50 30.97
CA GLY A 168 -0.67 -35.19 32.40
C GLY A 168 0.25 -36.14 33.15
N ASN A 169 1.12 -36.86 32.42
CA ASN A 169 2.16 -37.70 33.00
C ASN A 169 3.23 -36.84 33.69
N ASP A 170 3.94 -37.42 34.66
CA ASP A 170 5.12 -36.77 35.20
C ASP A 170 6.27 -36.90 34.19
N VAL A 171 7.05 -35.83 34.05
CA VAL A 171 8.23 -35.80 33.17
C VAL A 171 9.53 -35.81 33.95
N SER A 172 10.52 -36.49 33.39
CA SER A 172 11.92 -36.48 33.82
C SER A 172 12.77 -35.70 32.83
N TYR A 173 13.87 -35.13 33.31
CA TYR A 173 14.78 -34.28 32.54
C TYR A 173 16.16 -34.91 32.54
N GLU A 174 16.83 -34.91 31.40
CA GLU A 174 18.26 -35.19 31.30
C GLU A 174 18.92 -34.19 30.36
N TRP A 175 19.97 -33.53 30.85
CA TRP A 175 20.80 -32.60 30.11
C TRP A 175 22.16 -33.22 29.87
N PHE A 176 22.53 -33.40 28.60
CA PHE A 176 23.84 -33.94 28.26
C PHE A 176 24.49 -33.18 27.12
N VAL A 177 25.83 -33.19 27.11
CA VAL A 177 26.60 -32.68 25.98
C VAL A 177 26.65 -33.76 24.91
N TYR A 178 26.41 -33.37 23.65
CA TYR A 178 26.60 -34.20 22.47
C TYR A 178 27.95 -33.84 21.83
N PRO A 179 29.06 -34.41 22.32
CA PRO A 179 30.40 -33.94 22.00
C PRO A 179 30.74 -34.09 20.52
N GLU A 180 30.20 -35.10 19.84
CA GLU A 180 30.53 -35.34 18.43
C GLU A 180 29.89 -34.33 17.47
N ALA A 181 28.86 -33.60 17.91
CA ALA A 181 28.21 -32.54 17.12
C ALA A 181 28.87 -31.17 17.31
N GLY A 182 29.56 -30.94 18.43
CA GLY A 182 30.26 -29.68 18.71
C GLY A 182 31.70 -29.66 18.21
N THR A 183 32.28 -28.47 18.11
CA THR A 183 33.71 -28.32 17.80
C THR A 183 34.59 -28.38 19.06
N TYR A 184 34.03 -28.08 20.24
CA TYR A 184 34.77 -28.21 21.51
C TYR A 184 34.99 -29.69 21.87
N THR A 185 36.25 -30.12 21.88
CA THR A 185 36.63 -31.53 22.13
C THR A 185 36.92 -31.85 23.61
N GLY A 186 36.95 -30.84 24.47
CA GLY A 186 37.15 -31.03 25.91
C GLY A 186 35.89 -31.55 26.62
N SER A 187 36.03 -31.84 27.91
CA SER A 187 34.90 -32.24 28.75
C SER A 187 34.17 -31.04 29.34
N VAL A 188 32.85 -31.05 29.28
CA VAL A 188 31.97 -30.05 29.93
C VAL A 188 31.09 -30.78 30.93
N THR A 189 31.01 -30.28 32.16
CA THR A 189 30.14 -30.85 33.21
C THR A 189 28.90 -30.00 33.36
N ILE A 190 27.73 -30.63 33.31
CA ILE A 190 26.44 -30.00 33.57
C ILE A 190 26.05 -30.30 35.03
N ALA A 191 25.96 -29.25 35.85
CA ALA A 191 25.46 -29.34 37.20
C ALA A 191 23.94 -29.51 37.18
N ASN A 192 23.43 -30.42 38.03
CA ASN A 192 22.00 -30.79 38.09
C ASN A 192 21.45 -31.29 36.74
N ALA A 193 22.26 -32.07 36.01
CA ALA A 193 21.92 -32.60 34.69
C ALA A 193 20.58 -33.35 34.63
N SER A 194 20.11 -33.95 35.73
CA SER A 194 18.82 -34.66 35.75
C SER A 194 17.69 -33.86 36.41
N SER A 195 17.74 -32.52 36.35
CA SER A 195 16.76 -31.61 36.96
C SER A 195 16.16 -30.65 35.93
N GLN A 196 14.97 -30.12 36.22
CA GLN A 196 14.28 -29.14 35.37
C GLN A 196 15.16 -27.92 35.07
N THR A 197 15.94 -27.47 36.04
CA THR A 197 16.95 -26.42 35.87
C THR A 197 18.35 -26.99 36.11
N ALA A 198 19.24 -26.75 35.16
CA ALA A 198 20.64 -27.15 35.18
C ALA A 198 21.56 -25.97 34.84
N SER A 199 22.86 -26.16 34.96
CA SER A 199 23.82 -25.12 34.56
C SER A 199 25.16 -25.73 34.19
N LEU A 200 25.92 -25.06 33.33
CA LEU A 200 27.32 -25.38 33.06
C LEU A 200 28.18 -24.12 33.14
N VAL A 201 29.47 -24.30 33.37
CA VAL A 201 30.44 -23.21 33.20
C VAL A 201 31.13 -23.41 31.85
N THR A 202 31.13 -22.38 31.01
CA THR A 202 31.78 -22.46 29.69
C THR A 202 33.28 -22.69 29.85
N PRO A 203 33.86 -23.61 29.08
CA PRO A 203 35.28 -23.90 29.14
C PRO A 203 36.14 -22.74 28.65
N SER A 204 37.43 -22.79 28.98
CA SER A 204 38.43 -21.93 28.33
C SER A 204 38.72 -22.40 26.92
N VAL A 205 38.60 -21.47 25.96
CA VAL A 205 38.91 -21.68 24.54
C VAL A 205 39.81 -20.56 24.05
N THR A 206 40.58 -20.79 22.99
CA THR A 206 41.46 -19.78 22.36
C THR A 206 40.94 -19.26 21.03
N THR A 207 39.93 -19.92 20.49
CA THR A 207 39.17 -19.57 19.28
C THR A 207 37.71 -19.94 19.54
N PRO A 208 36.74 -19.36 18.81
CA PRO A 208 35.35 -19.76 18.96
C PRO A 208 35.15 -21.27 18.76
N GLU A 209 34.50 -21.93 19.72
CA GLU A 209 34.15 -23.35 19.68
C GLU A 209 32.70 -23.59 20.10
N THR A 210 32.02 -24.56 19.51
CA THR A 210 30.62 -24.87 19.81
C THR A 210 30.50 -26.06 20.76
N ILE A 211 29.56 -25.96 21.68
CA ILE A 211 29.14 -27.03 22.60
C ILE A 211 27.65 -27.28 22.34
N HIS A 212 27.32 -28.51 21.97
CA HIS A 212 25.94 -28.92 21.73
C HIS A 212 25.39 -29.60 22.96
N ILE A 213 24.30 -29.05 23.49
CA ILE A 213 23.61 -29.57 24.67
C ILE A 213 22.24 -30.07 24.22
N ILE A 214 21.90 -31.27 24.64
CA ILE A 214 20.59 -31.87 24.39
C ILE A 214 19.84 -31.89 25.71
N LEU A 215 18.64 -31.31 25.69
CA LEU A 215 17.58 -31.59 26.64
C LEU A 215 16.84 -32.83 26.17
N GLU A 216 16.75 -33.84 27.02
CA GLU A 216 15.86 -34.97 26.88
C GLU A 216 14.75 -34.84 27.93
N VAL A 217 13.49 -34.85 27.48
CA VAL A 217 12.31 -34.87 28.36
C VAL A 217 11.57 -36.18 28.09
N THR A 218 11.48 -37.01 29.13
CA THR A 218 10.85 -38.33 29.04
C THR A 218 9.71 -38.43 30.04
N ASP A 219 8.51 -38.75 29.57
CA ASP A 219 7.35 -38.97 30.41
C ASP A 219 7.41 -40.32 31.15
N ASN A 220 6.48 -40.53 32.09
CA ASN A 220 6.30 -41.81 32.78
C ASN A 220 5.11 -42.63 32.25
N GLY A 221 4.67 -42.36 31.02
CA GLY A 221 3.61 -43.10 30.35
C GLY A 221 4.07 -44.48 29.86
N SER A 222 3.20 -45.18 29.13
CA SER A 222 3.45 -46.55 28.66
C SER A 222 3.16 -46.70 27.16
N PRO A 223 4.19 -46.92 26.31
CA PRO A 223 5.61 -46.85 26.65
C PRO A 223 6.00 -45.41 27.01
N ALA A 224 7.10 -45.25 27.75
CA ALA A 224 7.63 -43.92 28.07
C ALA A 224 8.08 -43.23 26.79
N LEU A 225 7.58 -42.02 26.52
CA LEU A 225 7.92 -41.26 25.33
C LEU A 225 8.86 -40.11 25.64
N THR A 226 9.74 -39.87 24.66
CA THR A 226 10.83 -38.91 24.78
C THR A 226 10.73 -37.86 23.69
N SER A 227 10.90 -36.60 24.09
CA SER A 227 11.08 -35.45 23.21
C SER A 227 12.38 -34.74 23.55
N TYR A 228 12.94 -34.03 22.58
CA TYR A 228 14.23 -33.37 22.73
C TYR A 228 14.14 -31.88 22.44
N GLN A 229 15.17 -31.17 22.89
CA GLN A 229 15.52 -29.88 22.31
C GLN A 229 17.03 -29.68 22.39
N ARG A 230 17.56 -28.93 21.42
CA ARG A 230 18.98 -28.66 21.31
C ARG A 230 19.28 -27.20 21.65
N LEU A 231 20.33 -26.99 22.43
CA LEU A 231 20.96 -25.70 22.67
C LEU A 231 22.40 -25.77 22.15
N VAL A 232 22.79 -24.82 21.30
CA VAL A 232 24.17 -24.66 20.83
C VAL A 232 24.77 -23.43 21.51
N ILE A 233 25.85 -23.65 22.25
CA ILE A 233 26.63 -22.59 22.87
C ILE A 233 27.92 -22.43 22.09
N THR A 234 28.09 -21.30 21.42
CA THR A 234 29.38 -20.84 20.89
C THR A 234 30.14 -20.19 22.03
N VAL A 235 31.19 -20.83 22.50
CA VAL A 235 32.13 -20.22 23.44
C VAL A 235 33.12 -19.42 22.63
N ASP A 236 33.11 -18.10 22.78
CA ASP A 236 33.96 -17.19 22.01
C ASP A 236 34.84 -16.38 22.98
N PRO A 237 36.19 -16.48 22.89
CA PRO A 237 37.08 -15.76 23.79
C PRO A 237 36.99 -14.23 23.62
N ASP A 238 36.49 -13.76 22.49
CA ASP A 238 36.26 -12.34 22.20
C ASP A 238 34.81 -11.92 22.51
N ALA A 239 33.93 -12.84 22.92
CA ALA A 239 32.61 -12.47 23.41
C ALA A 239 32.72 -11.65 24.70
N LEU A 240 31.98 -10.55 24.74
CA LEU A 240 32.01 -9.61 25.85
C LEU A 240 31.33 -10.22 27.09
N THR A 241 31.90 -9.97 28.27
CA THR A 241 31.53 -10.60 29.55
C THR A 241 30.36 -9.91 30.27
N ASP A 242 29.54 -9.11 29.59
CA ASP A 242 28.58 -8.24 30.27
C ASP A 242 27.30 -9.00 30.73
N PRO A 243 27.06 -9.16 32.04
CA PRO A 243 25.85 -9.80 32.55
C PRO A 243 24.57 -8.96 32.35
N VAL A 244 24.67 -7.72 31.85
CA VAL A 244 23.52 -6.84 31.57
C VAL A 244 23.09 -6.90 30.10
N GLY A 245 23.86 -7.51 29.19
CA GLY A 245 23.67 -7.34 27.74
C GLY A 245 24.29 -6.04 27.24
N GLN A 246 24.62 -5.94 25.95
CA GLN A 246 24.99 -4.65 25.35
C GLN A 246 23.74 -3.79 25.19
N PRO A 247 23.86 -2.45 25.19
CA PRO A 247 22.73 -1.62 24.84
C PRO A 247 22.30 -1.87 23.40
N PRO A 248 20.99 -1.77 23.12
CA PRO A 248 20.52 -1.74 21.75
C PRO A 248 21.11 -0.53 21.02
N ASP A 249 21.19 -0.60 19.69
CA ASP A 249 21.62 0.49 18.80
C ASP A 249 20.37 1.08 18.14
N ALA A 250 19.99 2.28 18.58
CA ALA A 250 18.90 3.05 18.01
C ALA A 250 19.46 3.95 16.90
N VAL A 251 19.05 3.73 15.66
CA VAL A 251 19.60 4.43 14.50
C VAL A 251 18.64 5.53 14.04
N ASP A 252 19.14 6.76 13.91
CA ASP A 252 18.36 7.91 13.41
C ASP A 252 17.54 7.59 12.15
N ASP A 253 16.28 8.02 12.14
CA ASP A 253 15.32 7.74 11.08
C ASP A 253 15.07 8.92 10.13
N GLY A 254 14.54 8.56 8.96
CA GLY A 254 13.98 9.50 7.99
C GLY A 254 15.03 10.10 7.03
N PRO A 255 14.73 11.26 6.41
CA PRO A 255 13.53 12.07 6.63
C PRO A 255 12.25 11.40 6.09
N TYR A 256 11.20 11.34 6.89
CA TYR A 256 9.87 10.95 6.42
C TYR A 256 9.12 12.15 5.85
N MET A 257 8.48 11.95 4.70
CA MET A 257 7.60 12.96 4.10
C MET A 257 6.26 13.00 4.83
N ILE A 258 5.86 14.18 5.28
CA ILE A 258 4.60 14.43 6.01
C ILE A 258 3.79 15.52 5.30
N ILE A 259 2.47 15.50 5.43
CA ILE A 259 1.58 16.56 4.87
C ILE A 259 1.38 17.70 5.87
N ARG A 260 1.19 18.93 5.38
CA ARG A 260 0.97 20.12 6.24
C ARG A 260 -0.41 20.12 6.91
N ALA A 261 -1.41 19.49 6.29
CA ALA A 261 -2.78 19.41 6.79
C ALA A 261 -3.28 17.95 6.78
N GLY A 262 -3.71 17.46 7.94
CA GLY A 262 -4.12 16.07 8.15
C GLY A 262 -3.04 15.21 8.77
N ASP A 263 -3.34 13.91 8.90
CA ASP A 263 -2.47 12.94 9.56
C ASP A 263 -1.66 12.14 8.54
N THR A 264 -0.37 11.96 8.81
CA THR A 264 0.51 11.06 8.06
C THR A 264 0.77 9.81 8.89
N LEU A 265 0.46 8.63 8.35
CA LEU A 265 0.75 7.34 8.96
C LEU A 265 2.03 6.74 8.35
N ILE A 266 3.00 6.42 9.21
CA ILE A 266 4.15 5.56 8.87
C ILE A 266 3.88 4.19 9.49
N GLY A 267 3.78 3.16 8.65
CA GLY A 267 3.45 1.79 9.07
C GLY A 267 4.64 1.06 9.72
N ALA A 268 4.34 -0.03 10.43
CA ALA A 268 5.34 -0.90 11.05
C ALA A 268 6.28 -1.53 9.98
N PRO A 269 7.58 -1.78 10.29
CA PRO A 269 8.21 -1.60 11.61
C PRO A 269 8.54 -0.14 11.97
N GLY A 270 8.24 0.82 11.08
CA GLY A 270 8.45 2.25 11.30
C GLY A 270 9.86 2.55 11.81
N VAL A 271 9.94 3.16 12.99
CA VAL A 271 11.23 3.54 13.63
C VAL A 271 12.09 2.35 14.04
N LEU A 272 11.52 1.15 14.21
CA LEU A 272 12.27 -0.04 14.59
C LEU A 272 12.93 -0.74 13.38
N GLY A 273 12.77 -0.21 12.16
CA GLY A 273 13.16 -0.90 10.93
C GLY A 273 14.67 -1.00 10.70
N ASN A 274 15.45 -0.11 11.30
CA ASN A 274 16.91 0.02 11.19
C ASN A 274 17.63 -0.15 12.53
N ASP A 275 16.89 -0.34 13.63
CA ASP A 275 17.44 -0.58 14.95
C ASP A 275 17.93 -2.02 15.11
N SER A 276 18.88 -2.22 16.01
CA SER A 276 19.41 -3.55 16.28
C SER A 276 19.82 -3.74 17.74
N ASP A 277 20.00 -5.00 18.13
CA ASP A 277 20.59 -5.35 19.41
C ASP A 277 21.73 -6.35 19.15
N PRO A 278 22.93 -6.19 19.74
CA PRO A 278 24.04 -7.11 19.51
C PRO A 278 23.74 -8.56 19.93
N GLU A 279 22.83 -8.75 20.88
CA GLU A 279 22.36 -10.06 21.34
C GLU A 279 21.02 -10.48 20.70
N ASP A 280 20.54 -9.73 19.69
CA ASP A 280 19.30 -9.95 18.95
C ASP A 280 18.07 -10.02 19.89
N ASN A 281 18.12 -9.24 20.99
CA ASN A 281 17.02 -9.12 21.93
C ASN A 281 15.83 -8.35 21.30
N THR A 282 14.62 -8.61 21.82
CA THR A 282 13.44 -7.88 21.34
C THR A 282 13.50 -6.42 21.77
N LEU A 283 13.48 -5.52 20.79
CA LEU A 283 13.49 -4.08 21.02
C LEU A 283 12.10 -3.57 21.41
N LEU A 284 12.03 -2.77 22.47
CA LEU A 284 10.80 -2.17 22.97
C LEU A 284 10.94 -0.65 23.08
N ILE A 285 9.98 0.09 22.52
CA ILE A 285 9.91 1.54 22.68
C ILE A 285 9.42 1.87 24.09
N THR A 286 10.17 2.72 24.79
CA THR A 286 9.90 3.09 26.19
C THR A 286 9.47 4.53 26.35
N GLU A 287 10.09 5.45 25.61
CA GLU A 287 9.81 6.87 25.67
C GLU A 287 9.91 7.51 24.28
N TYR A 288 9.19 8.61 24.08
CA TYR A 288 9.37 9.48 22.92
C TYR A 288 8.96 10.92 23.24
N THR A 289 9.48 11.86 22.47
CA THR A 289 9.17 13.29 22.62
C THR A 289 8.09 13.74 21.64
N GLN A 290 7.47 14.88 21.92
CA GLN A 290 6.61 15.55 20.94
C GLN A 290 7.47 16.49 20.08
N PRO A 291 7.20 16.55 18.77
CA PRO A 291 7.91 17.44 17.87
C PRO A 291 7.45 18.91 18.06
N THR A 292 8.20 19.87 17.52
CA THR A 292 7.94 21.30 17.80
C THR A 292 6.78 21.86 16.98
N ASN A 293 6.62 21.37 15.74
CA ASN A 293 5.66 21.88 14.76
C ASN A 293 4.51 20.92 14.48
N GLY A 294 4.27 19.95 15.38
CA GLY A 294 3.20 18.98 15.22
C GLY A 294 2.99 18.14 16.48
N THR A 295 2.28 17.03 16.30
CA THR A 295 2.10 16.01 17.34
C THR A 295 2.35 14.63 16.74
N VAL A 296 2.87 13.71 17.55
CA VAL A 296 3.12 12.32 17.16
C VAL A 296 2.46 11.35 18.15
N THR A 297 1.89 10.28 17.62
CA THR A 297 1.49 9.08 18.38
C THR A 297 2.31 7.90 17.86
N LEU A 298 3.27 7.44 18.67
CA LEU A 298 4.15 6.30 18.35
C LEU A 298 3.63 5.02 19.03
N ASN A 299 3.51 3.94 18.26
CA ASN A 299 3.04 2.63 18.70
C ASN A 299 4.22 1.70 19.02
N VAL A 300 3.95 0.66 19.80
CA VAL A 300 4.95 -0.34 20.24
C VAL A 300 5.55 -1.17 19.09
N ASP A 301 4.86 -1.26 17.95
CA ASP A 301 5.35 -1.95 16.74
C ASP A 301 6.21 -1.04 15.85
N GLY A 302 6.56 0.15 16.34
CA GLY A 302 7.35 1.17 15.66
C GLY A 302 6.58 2.02 14.66
N SER A 303 5.31 1.70 14.36
CA SER A 303 4.47 2.56 13.53
C SER A 303 4.11 3.86 14.25
N PHE A 304 3.93 4.96 13.52
CA PHE A 304 3.51 6.23 14.12
C PHE A 304 2.60 7.06 13.21
N VAL A 305 1.76 7.87 13.85
CA VAL A 305 0.96 8.90 13.19
C VAL A 305 1.48 10.28 13.58
N TYR A 306 1.79 11.11 12.58
CA TYR A 306 2.19 12.49 12.77
C TYR A 306 1.14 13.46 12.22
N SER A 307 0.85 14.53 12.97
CA SER A 307 -0.08 15.60 12.58
C SER A 307 0.62 16.97 12.68
N HIS A 308 0.83 17.64 11.54
CA HIS A 308 1.48 18.96 11.51
C HIS A 308 0.54 20.05 12.06
N ASN A 309 1.07 21.05 12.75
CA ASN A 309 0.27 22.11 13.38
C ASN A 309 -0.15 23.25 12.42
N GLY A 310 0.08 23.09 11.11
CA GLY A 310 -0.17 24.12 10.09
C GLY A 310 0.79 25.32 10.08
N SER A 311 1.86 25.32 10.88
CA SER A 311 2.88 26.39 10.84
C SER A 311 3.63 26.42 9.50
N SER A 312 4.45 27.45 9.28
CA SER A 312 5.29 27.57 8.08
C SER A 312 6.60 26.75 8.14
N ALA A 313 6.76 25.89 9.15
CA ALA A 313 7.92 25.01 9.23
C ALA A 313 7.93 24.04 8.04
N SER A 314 9.14 23.74 7.54
CA SER A 314 9.36 22.76 6.46
C SER A 314 9.97 21.46 6.98
N THR A 315 10.41 21.44 8.23
CA THR A 315 10.98 20.27 8.90
C THR A 315 10.52 20.24 10.35
N ASP A 316 10.47 19.04 10.90
CA ASP A 316 10.21 18.80 12.31
C ASP A 316 10.99 17.55 12.75
N SER A 317 11.07 17.31 14.05
CA SER A 317 11.70 16.09 14.54
C SER A 317 11.22 15.74 15.94
N PHE A 318 11.28 14.45 16.26
CA PHE A 318 11.12 13.94 17.61
C PHE A 318 12.15 12.85 17.86
N THR A 319 12.32 12.43 19.11
CA THR A 319 13.21 11.35 19.50
C THR A 319 12.41 10.21 20.11
N TYR A 320 12.92 8.98 20.01
CA TYR A 320 12.38 7.81 20.70
C TYR A 320 13.51 7.02 21.35
N THR A 321 13.19 6.28 22.41
CA THR A 321 14.13 5.47 23.18
C THR A 321 13.68 4.01 23.17
N ILE A 322 14.58 3.12 22.76
CA ILE A 322 14.38 1.67 22.78
C ILE A 322 15.11 1.01 23.94
N THR A 323 14.62 -0.15 24.38
CA THR A 323 15.27 -1.02 25.36
C THR A 323 15.27 -2.47 24.88
N ASP A 324 16.27 -3.23 25.32
CA ASP A 324 16.41 -4.68 25.16
C ASP A 324 15.66 -5.49 26.24
N GLY A 325 15.04 -4.81 27.22
CA GLY A 325 14.39 -5.44 28.37
C GLY A 325 15.31 -5.77 29.55
N ASN A 326 16.61 -5.49 29.43
CA ASN A 326 17.64 -5.75 30.45
C ASN A 326 18.16 -4.48 31.13
N LEU A 327 17.38 -3.38 31.08
CA LEU A 327 17.73 -2.04 31.60
C LEU A 327 18.80 -1.31 30.78
N ASN A 328 19.07 -1.74 29.55
CA ASN A 328 19.83 -0.95 28.60
C ASN A 328 18.91 -0.16 27.67
N TYR A 329 19.39 1.01 27.23
CA TYR A 329 18.62 1.94 26.42
C TYR A 329 19.50 2.65 25.42
N ASP A 330 18.91 2.98 24.27
CA ASP A 330 19.48 3.93 23.33
C ASP A 330 18.39 4.79 22.70
N THR A 331 18.77 5.97 22.19
CA THR A 331 17.83 6.99 21.70
C THR A 331 18.22 7.48 20.32
N ALA A 332 17.26 7.43 19.41
CA ALA A 332 17.40 7.93 18.04
C ALA A 332 16.46 9.12 17.77
N THR A 333 16.79 9.86 16.71
CA THR A 333 16.05 11.00 16.21
C THR A 333 15.30 10.64 14.93
N VAL A 334 14.00 10.90 14.92
CA VAL A 334 13.16 10.83 13.72
C VAL A 334 13.10 12.20 13.06
N ASN A 335 13.60 12.27 11.83
CA ASN A 335 13.55 13.49 11.03
C ASN A 335 12.29 13.50 10.15
N LEU A 336 11.57 14.62 10.14
CA LEU A 336 10.35 14.82 9.37
C LEU A 336 10.52 16.00 8.42
N MET A 337 10.03 15.85 7.19
CA MET A 337 10.05 16.89 6.18
C MET A 337 8.64 17.12 5.65
N VAL A 338 8.18 18.37 5.73
CA VAL A 338 6.87 18.77 5.20
C VAL A 338 6.93 18.75 3.69
N ALA A 339 6.00 18.00 3.10
CA ALA A 339 5.79 17.94 1.68
C ALA A 339 5.46 19.35 1.15
N PRO A 340 6.03 19.74 0.00
CA PRO A 340 5.61 20.96 -0.67
C PRO A 340 4.12 20.89 -1.02
N ASP A 341 3.42 22.02 -0.90
CA ASP A 341 1.99 22.09 -1.19
C ASP A 341 1.76 22.28 -2.70
N LEU A 342 0.64 21.75 -3.20
CA LEU A 342 0.07 22.15 -4.49
C LEU A 342 -0.80 23.39 -4.29
N VAL A 343 -0.90 24.23 -5.31
CA VAL A 343 -1.70 25.46 -5.27
C VAL A 343 -2.44 25.67 -6.59
N PHE A 344 -3.75 25.78 -6.53
CA PHE A 344 -4.57 26.22 -7.65
C PHE A 344 -4.44 27.72 -7.90
N THR A 345 -4.24 28.09 -9.15
CA THR A 345 -4.21 29.48 -9.60
C THR A 345 -5.18 29.69 -10.77
N PRO A 346 -6.30 30.40 -10.57
CA PRO A 346 -6.84 30.88 -9.28
C PRO A 346 -7.40 29.74 -8.40
N ALA A 347 -7.54 29.97 -7.09
CA ALA A 347 -8.16 29.00 -6.15
C ALA A 347 -9.71 29.00 -6.17
N LEU A 348 -10.32 30.00 -6.83
CA LEU A 348 -11.76 30.11 -7.04
C LEU A 348 -12.04 30.55 -8.47
N ILE A 349 -12.98 29.87 -9.12
CA ILE A 349 -13.49 30.23 -10.44
C ILE A 349 -14.99 30.52 -10.33
N ASN A 350 -15.39 31.72 -10.75
CA ASN A 350 -16.78 32.11 -10.89
C ASN A 350 -17.13 32.23 -12.37
N LEU A 351 -18.17 31.52 -12.81
CA LEU A 351 -18.65 31.56 -14.20
C LEU A 351 -20.13 31.90 -14.24
N GLU A 352 -20.51 32.69 -15.23
CA GLU A 352 -21.90 32.86 -15.64
C GLU A 352 -22.07 32.14 -16.99
N VAL A 353 -23.00 31.20 -17.06
CA VAL A 353 -23.19 30.32 -18.23
C VAL A 353 -24.66 30.34 -18.64
N GLU A 354 -24.92 30.47 -19.92
CA GLU A 354 -26.29 30.41 -20.44
C GLU A 354 -26.82 28.97 -20.41
N THR A 355 -28.06 28.78 -19.97
CA THR A 355 -28.75 27.49 -20.03
C THR A 355 -28.70 26.91 -21.44
N GLY A 356 -28.42 25.60 -21.57
CA GLY A 356 -28.33 24.97 -22.89
C GLY A 356 -26.94 25.05 -23.57
N THR A 357 -25.95 25.72 -22.95
CA THR A 357 -24.61 25.91 -23.53
C THR A 357 -23.52 25.17 -22.76
N ALA A 358 -22.34 25.05 -23.37
CA ALA A 358 -21.12 24.59 -22.71
C ALA A 358 -20.03 25.67 -22.82
N THR A 359 -19.35 25.95 -21.70
CA THR A 359 -18.31 26.99 -21.61
C THR A 359 -17.06 26.40 -20.99
N SER A 360 -15.89 26.75 -21.53
CA SER A 360 -14.59 26.35 -20.98
C SER A 360 -13.84 27.54 -20.40
N THR A 361 -13.08 27.29 -19.33
CA THR A 361 -12.17 28.27 -18.72
C THR A 361 -10.86 27.59 -18.34
N SER A 362 -9.85 28.40 -18.01
CA SER A 362 -8.49 27.92 -17.72
C SER A 362 -8.10 28.05 -16.25
N PHE A 363 -7.24 27.14 -15.81
CA PHE A 363 -6.65 27.11 -14.47
C PHE A 363 -5.23 26.54 -14.55
N ALA A 364 -4.41 26.76 -13.54
CA ALA A 364 -3.13 26.08 -13.37
C ALA A 364 -3.02 25.52 -11.95
N VAL A 365 -2.32 24.39 -11.82
CA VAL A 365 -1.87 23.88 -10.52
C VAL A 365 -0.37 24.04 -10.46
N ILE A 366 0.14 24.63 -9.39
CA ILE A 366 1.55 24.96 -9.21
C ILE A 366 2.03 24.23 -7.96
N SER A 367 3.19 23.59 -8.02
CA SER A 367 3.87 23.15 -6.80
C SER A 367 4.65 24.32 -6.19
N GLU A 368 4.58 24.47 -4.87
CA GLU A 368 5.28 25.57 -4.19
C GLU A 368 6.81 25.47 -4.28
N ASP A 369 7.35 24.27 -4.48
CA ASP A 369 8.78 24.03 -4.68
C ASP A 369 9.28 24.33 -6.11
N GLY A 370 8.36 24.63 -7.04
CA GLY A 370 8.66 24.87 -8.45
C GLY A 370 9.02 23.62 -9.26
N SER A 371 8.86 22.43 -8.70
CA SER A 371 9.08 21.15 -9.38
C SER A 371 8.01 20.84 -10.43
N THR A 372 8.39 20.18 -11.50
CA THR A 372 7.44 19.63 -12.48
C THR A 372 6.92 18.26 -12.01
N ALA A 373 5.71 18.22 -11.47
CA ALA A 373 5.02 16.99 -11.06
C ALA A 373 3.82 16.67 -11.97
N THR A 374 3.50 15.38 -12.12
CA THR A 374 2.22 14.93 -12.67
C THR A 374 1.20 14.89 -11.53
N ILE A 375 0.08 15.57 -11.69
CA ILE A 375 -0.93 15.82 -10.67
C ILE A 375 -2.24 15.17 -11.12
N ASP A 376 -2.82 14.35 -10.24
CA ASP A 376 -4.15 13.78 -10.44
C ASP A 376 -5.21 14.79 -10.01
N LEU A 377 -6.26 14.96 -10.81
CA LEU A 377 -7.40 15.82 -10.51
C LEU A 377 -8.67 15.00 -10.33
N THR A 378 -9.39 15.27 -9.25
CA THR A 378 -10.65 14.60 -8.93
C THR A 378 -11.78 15.62 -8.81
N ASN A 379 -12.83 15.44 -9.61
CA ASN A 379 -14.09 16.19 -9.49
C ASN A 379 -14.92 15.60 -8.35
N SER A 380 -15.58 16.43 -7.55
CA SER A 380 -16.53 16.08 -6.48
C SER A 380 -17.76 15.24 -6.91
N GLY A 381 -17.79 14.73 -8.15
CA GLY A 381 -18.84 13.88 -8.70
C GLY A 381 -19.89 14.62 -9.53
N GLU A 382 -19.64 15.89 -9.86
CA GLU A 382 -20.60 16.73 -10.56
C GLU A 382 -20.59 16.43 -12.08
N PRO A 383 -21.68 15.91 -12.67
CA PRO A 383 -21.70 15.45 -14.06
C PRO A 383 -21.65 16.58 -15.09
N TRP A 384 -21.99 17.80 -14.67
CA TRP A 384 -21.92 19.01 -15.50
C TRP A 384 -20.52 19.62 -15.58
N LEU A 385 -19.54 19.07 -14.85
CA LEU A 385 -18.16 19.55 -14.83
C LEU A 385 -17.22 18.50 -15.43
N THR A 386 -16.54 18.87 -16.52
CA THR A 386 -15.51 18.05 -17.15
C THR A 386 -14.13 18.66 -16.88
N ILE A 387 -13.21 17.85 -16.36
CA ILE A 387 -11.81 18.22 -16.07
C ILE A 387 -10.85 17.19 -16.69
N PRO A 388 -9.59 17.56 -16.97
CA PRO A 388 -8.56 16.58 -17.29
C PRO A 388 -8.32 15.66 -16.09
N ALA A 389 -8.04 14.37 -16.35
CA ALA A 389 -7.74 13.41 -15.29
C ALA A 389 -6.40 13.70 -14.61
N THR A 390 -5.40 14.13 -15.40
CA THR A 390 -4.07 14.51 -14.91
C THR A 390 -3.56 15.78 -15.59
N VAL A 391 -2.70 16.52 -14.90
CA VAL A 391 -2.06 17.74 -15.39
C VAL A 391 -0.58 17.79 -14.97
N THR A 392 0.22 18.63 -15.62
CA THR A 392 1.60 18.93 -15.17
C THR A 392 1.61 20.22 -14.37
N SER A 393 2.37 20.26 -13.28
CA SER A 393 2.63 21.48 -12.51
C SER A 393 3.11 22.62 -13.40
N GLY A 394 2.50 23.80 -13.26
CA GLY A 394 2.83 25.02 -14.00
C GLY A 394 2.18 25.16 -15.38
N ASP A 395 1.55 24.10 -15.91
CA ASP A 395 0.83 24.17 -17.18
C ASP A 395 -0.55 24.83 -17.00
N VAL A 396 -0.96 25.62 -18.00
CA VAL A 396 -2.32 26.16 -18.08
C VAL A 396 -3.22 25.09 -18.70
N ASN A 397 -4.19 24.64 -17.93
CA ASN A 397 -5.15 23.60 -18.27
C ASN A 397 -6.54 24.20 -18.45
N SER A 398 -7.49 23.42 -18.98
CA SER A 398 -8.88 23.85 -19.18
C SER A 398 -9.87 22.93 -18.48
N LEU A 399 -10.92 23.50 -17.90
CA LEU A 399 -12.12 22.80 -17.47
C LEU A 399 -13.31 23.23 -18.32
N THR A 400 -14.33 22.39 -18.42
CA THR A 400 -15.56 22.67 -19.18
C THR A 400 -16.77 22.47 -18.29
N VAL A 401 -17.65 23.47 -18.29
CA VAL A 401 -18.97 23.43 -17.66
C VAL A 401 -20.01 23.20 -18.76
N ASP A 402 -20.79 22.12 -18.64
CA ASP A 402 -21.89 21.78 -19.52
C ASP A 402 -23.23 22.09 -18.82
N ALA A 403 -23.85 23.21 -19.19
CA ALA A 403 -25.13 23.65 -18.67
C ALA A 403 -26.33 23.18 -19.51
N THR A 404 -26.16 22.20 -20.41
CA THR A 404 -27.24 21.71 -21.28
C THR A 404 -28.39 21.06 -20.53
N THR A 405 -28.12 20.53 -19.33
CA THR A 405 -29.09 19.84 -18.48
C THR A 405 -29.37 20.56 -17.17
N LEU A 406 -28.72 21.70 -16.93
CA LEU A 406 -28.86 22.48 -15.71
C LEU A 406 -30.05 23.44 -15.80
N ALA A 407 -30.73 23.65 -14.68
CA ALA A 407 -31.74 24.70 -14.55
C ALA A 407 -31.07 26.03 -14.22
N ILE A 408 -31.80 27.14 -14.40
CA ILE A 408 -31.35 28.47 -13.95
C ILE A 408 -31.12 28.44 -12.44
N GLY A 409 -29.94 28.88 -11.99
CA GLY A 409 -29.55 28.83 -10.58
C GLY A 409 -28.04 28.81 -10.38
N THR A 410 -27.62 28.68 -9.12
CA THR A 410 -26.20 28.62 -8.74
C THR A 410 -25.81 27.20 -8.36
N TYR A 411 -24.70 26.72 -8.91
CA TYR A 411 -24.12 25.39 -8.69
C TYR A 411 -22.69 25.54 -8.17
N ASN A 412 -22.28 24.63 -7.29
CA ASN A 412 -20.93 24.60 -6.74
C ASN A 412 -20.30 23.24 -7.00
N ALA A 413 -19.01 23.22 -7.31
CA ALA A 413 -18.19 22.01 -7.38
C ALA A 413 -16.82 22.26 -6.77
N THR A 414 -16.17 21.18 -6.35
CA THR A 414 -14.79 21.20 -5.88
C THR A 414 -13.96 20.26 -6.76
N VAL A 415 -12.77 20.72 -7.16
CA VAL A 415 -11.77 19.89 -7.84
C VAL A 415 -10.57 19.76 -6.90
N THR A 416 -10.23 18.54 -6.53
CA THR A 416 -9.07 18.25 -5.66
C THR A 416 -7.87 17.88 -6.52
N ALA A 417 -6.72 18.49 -6.25
CA ALA A 417 -5.43 18.14 -6.82
C ALA A 417 -4.61 17.32 -5.84
N SER A 418 -4.02 16.22 -6.31
CA SER A 418 -3.15 15.36 -5.49
C SER A 418 -1.96 14.83 -6.30
N ALA A 419 -0.78 14.73 -5.66
CA ALA A 419 0.40 14.10 -6.24
C ALA A 419 1.23 13.42 -5.15
N SER A 420 1.93 12.34 -5.50
CA SER A 420 2.82 11.64 -4.56
C SER A 420 3.94 12.57 -4.09
N GLY A 421 4.10 12.71 -2.77
CA GLY A 421 5.12 13.59 -2.17
C GLY A 421 4.72 15.06 -2.08
N TYR A 422 3.46 15.44 -2.36
CA TYR A 422 2.94 16.79 -2.23
C TYR A 422 1.71 16.85 -1.32
N GLY A 423 1.47 18.00 -0.68
CA GLY A 423 0.17 18.33 -0.09
C GLY A 423 -0.89 18.52 -1.17
N SER A 424 -2.14 18.12 -0.90
CA SER A 424 -3.27 18.34 -1.82
C SER A 424 -3.83 19.75 -1.70
N ASP A 425 -4.51 20.21 -2.75
CA ASP A 425 -5.26 21.48 -2.74
C ASP A 425 -6.61 21.36 -3.43
N GLU A 426 -7.49 22.34 -3.23
CA GLU A 426 -8.86 22.35 -3.75
C GLU A 426 -9.19 23.63 -4.52
N LEU A 427 -9.65 23.46 -5.76
CA LEU A 427 -10.24 24.51 -6.58
C LEU A 427 -11.76 24.54 -6.36
N HIS A 428 -12.25 25.68 -5.91
CA HIS A 428 -13.68 25.92 -5.79
C HIS A 428 -14.23 26.51 -7.09
N ILE A 429 -15.35 25.98 -7.57
CA ILE A 429 -16.01 26.44 -8.80
C ILE A 429 -17.44 26.80 -8.47
N MET A 430 -17.82 28.05 -8.76
CA MET A 430 -19.19 28.54 -8.65
C MET A 430 -19.71 28.91 -10.04
N VAL A 431 -20.80 28.26 -10.45
CA VAL A 431 -21.44 28.49 -11.75
C VAL A 431 -22.82 29.10 -11.51
N THR A 432 -23.08 30.25 -12.10
CA THR A 432 -24.43 30.83 -12.18
C THR A 432 -24.98 30.57 -13.57
N VAL A 433 -25.98 29.70 -13.65
CA VAL A 433 -26.71 29.42 -14.88
C VAL A 433 -27.79 30.49 -15.03
N VAL A 434 -27.72 31.25 -16.12
CA VAL A 434 -28.68 32.31 -16.45
C VAL A 434 -29.50 31.93 -17.69
N ASP A 435 -30.65 32.58 -17.84
CA ASP A 435 -31.41 32.47 -19.07
C ASP A 435 -30.65 33.16 -20.21
N THR A 436 -30.77 32.61 -21.42
CA THR A 436 -30.31 33.32 -22.63
C THR A 436 -31.15 34.59 -22.75
N LEU A 437 -30.53 35.78 -22.69
CA LEU A 437 -31.24 37.03 -23.01
C LEU A 437 -31.86 36.88 -24.40
N PRO A 438 -33.18 37.07 -24.59
CA PRO A 438 -33.75 36.96 -25.92
C PRO A 438 -33.13 38.04 -26.82
N GLU A 439 -32.58 37.59 -27.93
CA GLU A 439 -32.13 38.39 -29.06
C GLU A 439 -33.13 39.53 -29.37
N SER A 440 -32.87 40.75 -28.89
CA SER A 440 -33.74 41.91 -29.16
C SER A 440 -33.30 42.64 -30.42
N ALA A 441 -34.23 42.95 -31.32
CA ALA A 441 -33.98 43.83 -32.45
C ALA A 441 -33.86 45.29 -32.01
N ASP A 442 -32.95 46.05 -32.63
CA ASP A 442 -32.79 47.51 -32.44
C ASP A 442 -32.92 48.19 -33.80
N VAL A 443 -34.15 48.55 -34.17
CA VAL A 443 -34.47 49.09 -35.50
C VAL A 443 -34.46 50.61 -35.47
N SER A 444 -33.67 51.22 -36.36
CA SER A 444 -33.59 52.67 -36.56
C SER A 444 -33.81 53.05 -38.02
N VAL A 445 -34.21 54.30 -38.27
CA VAL A 445 -34.36 54.84 -39.63
C VAL A 445 -33.66 56.19 -39.78
N VAL A 446 -32.90 56.36 -40.86
CA VAL A 446 -32.21 57.61 -41.21
C VAL A 446 -32.68 58.09 -42.58
N LYS A 447 -33.18 59.32 -42.66
CA LYS A 447 -33.62 59.96 -43.91
C LYS A 447 -32.49 60.82 -44.49
N SER A 448 -32.14 60.60 -45.75
CA SER A 448 -31.06 61.32 -46.45
C SER A 448 -31.50 61.75 -47.85
N ALA A 449 -31.23 63.00 -48.22
CA ALA A 449 -31.59 63.59 -49.51
C ALA A 449 -30.42 64.40 -50.11
N PRO A 450 -30.35 64.59 -51.44
CA PRO A 450 -29.38 65.47 -52.09
C PRO A 450 -29.48 66.92 -51.59
N LEU A 451 -28.33 67.61 -51.54
CA LEU A 451 -28.19 68.98 -51.01
C LEU A 451 -28.72 70.08 -51.95
N GLU A 452 -28.81 69.82 -53.26
CA GLU A 452 -29.28 70.79 -54.26
C GLU A 452 -30.61 70.36 -54.86
N ARG A 453 -31.58 71.28 -54.92
CA ARG A 453 -32.95 71.01 -55.37
C ARG A 453 -33.49 72.18 -56.19
N ASN A 454 -33.90 71.96 -57.45
CA ASN A 454 -34.57 72.99 -58.25
C ASN A 454 -36.08 72.71 -58.40
N TYR A 455 -36.81 73.74 -58.82
CA TYR A 455 -38.23 73.64 -59.16
C TYR A 455 -38.46 72.63 -60.29
N ASN A 456 -39.55 71.86 -60.21
CA ASN A 456 -39.90 70.78 -61.13
C ASN A 456 -38.92 69.59 -61.18
N ASP A 457 -37.86 69.60 -60.37
CA ASP A 457 -36.97 68.45 -60.26
C ASP A 457 -37.69 67.27 -59.58
N THR A 458 -37.38 66.08 -60.08
CA THR A 458 -37.61 64.84 -59.34
C THR A 458 -36.59 64.75 -58.21
N LEU A 459 -37.07 64.80 -56.97
CA LEU A 459 -36.27 64.55 -55.79
C LEU A 459 -36.34 63.06 -55.43
N ALA A 460 -35.19 62.39 -55.44
CA ALA A 460 -35.01 61.08 -54.83
C ALA A 460 -34.34 61.23 -53.46
N TYR A 461 -34.92 60.64 -52.41
CA TYR A 461 -34.30 60.54 -51.09
C TYR A 461 -34.38 59.10 -50.56
N ASN A 462 -33.49 58.73 -49.66
CA ASN A 462 -33.40 57.38 -49.10
C ASN A 462 -33.76 57.39 -47.61
N LEU A 463 -34.58 56.42 -47.20
CA LEU A 463 -34.79 56.02 -45.82
C LEU A 463 -33.97 54.75 -45.59
N ARG A 464 -32.86 54.87 -44.88
CA ARG A 464 -32.05 53.73 -44.46
C ARG A 464 -32.64 53.16 -43.18
N VAL A 465 -33.19 51.96 -43.22
CA VAL A 465 -33.60 51.21 -42.04
C VAL A 465 -32.45 50.30 -41.63
N SER A 466 -32.10 50.25 -40.35
CA SER A 466 -31.00 49.44 -39.84
C SER A 466 -31.45 48.66 -38.61
N ASN A 467 -31.04 47.40 -38.49
CA ASN A 467 -31.19 46.62 -37.27
C ASN A 467 -29.82 46.47 -36.60
N ALA A 468 -29.55 47.28 -35.57
CA ALA A 468 -28.31 47.27 -34.79
C ALA A 468 -28.36 46.26 -33.63
N GLY A 469 -29.49 45.61 -33.40
CA GLY A 469 -29.71 44.69 -32.29
C GLY A 469 -29.14 43.31 -32.59
N PRO A 470 -28.84 42.52 -31.55
CA PRO A 470 -28.34 41.15 -31.71
C PRO A 470 -29.40 40.20 -32.30
N GLY A 471 -30.68 40.53 -32.21
CA GLY A 471 -31.78 39.71 -32.74
C GLY A 471 -32.33 40.15 -34.09
N ALA A 472 -32.93 39.22 -34.84
CA ALA A 472 -33.64 39.54 -36.08
C ALA A 472 -34.93 40.34 -35.81
N ALA A 473 -35.14 41.44 -36.53
CA ALA A 473 -36.39 42.19 -36.51
C ALA A 473 -37.37 41.56 -37.50
N THR A 474 -38.58 41.19 -37.09
CA THR A 474 -39.61 40.66 -37.99
C THR A 474 -40.72 41.69 -38.21
N ASN A 475 -41.48 41.57 -39.30
CA ASN A 475 -42.60 42.46 -39.63
C ASN A 475 -42.27 43.97 -39.68
N VAL A 476 -41.02 44.33 -40.00
CA VAL A 476 -40.58 45.73 -40.06
C VAL A 476 -41.37 46.47 -41.14
N THR A 477 -41.93 47.63 -40.78
CA THR A 477 -42.68 48.51 -41.68
C THR A 477 -42.19 49.94 -41.50
N VAL A 478 -41.89 50.62 -42.62
CA VAL A 478 -41.47 52.02 -42.64
C VAL A 478 -42.64 52.87 -43.12
N ILE A 479 -42.95 53.94 -42.39
CA ILE A 479 -44.01 54.88 -42.76
C ILE A 479 -43.38 56.27 -42.91
N ASP A 480 -43.54 56.88 -44.07
CA ASP A 480 -43.08 58.23 -44.36
C ASP A 480 -44.24 59.10 -44.84
N THR A 481 -44.46 60.24 -44.18
CA THR A 481 -45.48 61.20 -44.57
C THR A 481 -44.86 62.26 -45.47
N LEU A 482 -45.34 62.34 -46.70
CA LEU A 482 -44.88 63.32 -47.68
C LEU A 482 -45.43 64.71 -47.35
N PRO A 483 -44.58 65.75 -47.41
CA PRO A 483 -45.05 67.13 -47.32
C PRO A 483 -46.10 67.46 -48.40
N GLY A 484 -47.08 68.32 -48.08
CA GLY A 484 -48.16 68.66 -49.02
C GLY A 484 -47.73 69.38 -50.31
N ASN A 485 -46.46 69.79 -50.39
CA ASN A 485 -45.87 70.49 -51.52
C ASN A 485 -45.06 69.58 -52.46
N VAL A 486 -45.20 68.25 -52.34
CA VAL A 486 -44.60 67.30 -53.28
C VAL A 486 -45.66 66.33 -53.84
N THR A 487 -45.48 65.86 -55.07
CA THR A 487 -46.27 64.78 -55.68
C THR A 487 -45.48 63.49 -55.59
N PHE A 488 -46.06 62.42 -55.03
CA PHE A 488 -45.44 61.09 -55.04
C PHE A 488 -45.27 60.57 -56.47
N LEU A 489 -44.07 60.10 -56.82
CA LEU A 489 -43.80 59.45 -58.11
C LEU A 489 -43.61 57.94 -57.91
N SER A 490 -42.65 57.55 -57.09
CA SER A 490 -42.30 56.15 -56.88
C SER A 490 -41.69 55.89 -55.50
N ALA A 491 -41.74 54.63 -55.06
CA ALA A 491 -40.96 54.14 -53.93
C ALA A 491 -40.43 52.75 -54.26
N ALA A 492 -39.15 52.51 -53.99
CA ALA A 492 -38.47 51.24 -54.23
C ALA A 492 -37.82 50.73 -52.93
N PRO A 493 -37.73 49.40 -52.73
CA PRO A 493 -38.04 48.33 -53.69
C PRO A 493 -39.55 48.15 -53.98
N THR A 494 -39.91 48.07 -55.28
CA THR A 494 -41.28 48.04 -55.81
C THR A 494 -41.94 46.65 -55.80
N ALA A 495 -41.28 45.63 -55.26
CA ALA A 495 -41.84 44.28 -55.14
C ALA A 495 -42.88 44.24 -54.01
N ALA A 496 -44.09 44.73 -54.27
CA ALA A 496 -45.29 44.71 -53.41
C ALA A 496 -45.19 45.34 -52.00
N GLY A 497 -44.03 45.88 -51.60
CA GLY A 497 -43.80 46.35 -50.23
C GLY A 497 -44.29 47.77 -49.94
N CYS A 498 -44.23 48.69 -50.92
CA CYS A 498 -44.54 50.11 -50.70
C CYS A 498 -45.90 50.52 -51.28
N ILE A 499 -46.76 51.12 -50.46
CA ILE A 499 -48.07 51.66 -50.84
C ILE A 499 -48.10 53.15 -50.51
N HIS A 500 -48.61 53.97 -51.43
CA HIS A 500 -48.87 55.39 -51.18
C HIS A 500 -50.37 55.66 -51.13
N THR A 501 -50.86 56.27 -50.05
CA THR A 501 -52.27 56.69 -49.91
C THR A 501 -52.34 58.01 -49.16
N ASN A 502 -53.04 59.00 -49.71
CA ASN A 502 -53.26 60.32 -49.11
C ASN A 502 -51.99 61.02 -48.59
N GLY A 503 -50.87 60.94 -49.31
CA GLY A 503 -49.61 61.57 -48.91
C GLY A 503 -48.74 60.73 -47.97
N ILE A 504 -49.15 59.51 -47.62
CA ILE A 504 -48.38 58.61 -46.74
C ILE A 504 -47.83 57.44 -47.56
N VAL A 505 -46.52 57.23 -47.52
CA VAL A 505 -45.82 56.08 -48.10
C VAL A 505 -45.56 55.07 -46.99
N THR A 506 -46.13 53.87 -47.11
CA THR A 506 -45.92 52.76 -46.16
C THR A 506 -45.21 51.62 -46.88
N CYS A 507 -44.03 51.24 -46.41
CA CYS A 507 -43.19 50.20 -46.98
C CYS A 507 -42.99 49.03 -46.01
N SER A 508 -43.56 47.86 -46.31
CA SER A 508 -43.29 46.61 -45.60
C SER A 508 -41.91 46.08 -45.97
N VAL A 509 -40.98 46.12 -45.01
CA VAL A 509 -39.60 45.64 -45.12
C VAL A 509 -39.49 44.14 -44.79
N GLY A 510 -40.35 43.63 -43.91
CA GLY A 510 -40.36 42.21 -43.54
C GLY A 510 -39.33 41.88 -42.47
N THR A 511 -38.57 40.79 -42.63
CA THR A 511 -37.57 40.36 -41.65
C THR A 511 -36.19 40.91 -41.97
N MET A 512 -35.54 41.55 -40.99
CA MET A 512 -34.18 42.08 -41.06
C MET A 512 -33.26 41.34 -40.07
N ALA A 513 -32.23 40.66 -40.58
CA ALA A 513 -31.22 40.02 -39.73
C ALA A 513 -30.40 41.05 -38.94
N ALA A 514 -29.81 40.63 -37.82
CA ALA A 514 -28.92 41.46 -37.00
C ALA A 514 -27.78 42.05 -37.83
N GLY A 515 -27.48 43.34 -37.61
CA GLY A 515 -26.42 44.08 -38.31
C GLY A 515 -26.72 44.45 -39.77
N THR A 516 -27.92 44.15 -40.29
CA THR A 516 -28.30 44.47 -41.68
C THR A 516 -29.01 45.81 -41.81
N PHE A 517 -28.96 46.38 -43.02
CA PHE A 517 -29.73 47.57 -43.38
C PHE A 517 -30.39 47.41 -44.76
N ILE A 518 -31.46 48.17 -44.98
CA ILE A 518 -32.12 48.30 -46.28
C ILE A 518 -32.41 49.77 -46.56
N ASP A 519 -32.20 50.19 -47.80
CA ASP A 519 -32.51 51.54 -48.26
C ASP A 519 -33.85 51.52 -49.00
N VAL A 520 -34.84 52.25 -48.47
CA VAL A 520 -36.09 52.56 -49.16
C VAL A 520 -35.92 53.89 -49.88
N ARG A 521 -35.89 53.86 -51.22
CA ARG A 521 -35.75 55.06 -52.05
C ARG A 521 -37.13 55.58 -52.43
N ILE A 522 -37.43 56.83 -52.10
CA ILE A 522 -38.67 57.51 -52.45
C ILE A 522 -38.37 58.64 -53.42
N GLU A 523 -39.13 58.70 -54.52
CA GLU A 523 -39.06 59.74 -55.52
C GLU A 523 -40.34 60.58 -55.51
N VAL A 524 -40.17 61.89 -55.43
CA VAL A 524 -41.26 62.86 -55.43
C VAL A 524 -40.95 64.00 -56.39
N GLN A 525 -41.97 64.59 -56.99
CA GLN A 525 -41.86 65.83 -57.75
C GLN A 525 -42.15 67.03 -56.83
N ILE A 526 -41.32 68.06 -56.86
CA ILE A 526 -41.51 69.26 -56.04
C ILE A 526 -42.53 70.20 -56.71
N ASN A 527 -43.57 70.64 -55.98
CA ASN A 527 -44.70 71.41 -56.52
C ASN A 527 -44.73 72.91 -56.11
N LEU A 528 -43.68 73.50 -55.53
CA LEU A 528 -43.74 74.89 -55.04
C LEU A 528 -43.41 75.95 -56.11
N GLN A 529 -44.28 76.96 -56.21
CA GLN A 529 -43.95 78.30 -56.70
C GLN A 529 -43.63 79.18 -55.47
N ASP A 530 -42.45 79.82 -55.45
CA ASP A 530 -41.88 80.79 -54.49
C ASP A 530 -41.03 80.35 -53.27
N GLU A 531 -40.16 81.30 -52.89
CA GLU A 531 -38.77 81.20 -52.46
C GLU A 531 -38.46 80.58 -51.08
N SER A 532 -37.30 79.91 -51.01
CA SER A 532 -36.56 79.45 -49.82
C SER A 532 -37.34 78.70 -48.74
N TYR A 533 -37.30 77.36 -48.79
CA TYR A 533 -37.72 76.51 -47.68
C TYR A 533 -36.62 75.49 -47.35
N THR A 534 -35.98 75.66 -46.21
CA THR A 534 -35.18 74.63 -45.55
C THR A 534 -36.15 73.64 -44.91
N LEU A 535 -36.22 72.43 -45.46
CA LEU A 535 -36.94 71.34 -44.81
C LEU A 535 -36.15 70.95 -43.56
N GLU A 536 -36.64 71.29 -42.37
CA GLU A 536 -36.08 70.79 -41.14
C GLU A 536 -36.11 69.25 -41.15
N THR A 537 -34.94 68.63 -41.04
CA THR A 537 -34.81 67.20 -40.76
C THR A 537 -35.02 66.97 -39.27
N THR A 538 -36.23 67.25 -38.77
CA THR A 538 -36.59 66.97 -37.38
C THR A 538 -37.33 65.64 -37.31
N ASN A 539 -36.57 64.64 -36.87
CA ASN A 539 -37.03 63.32 -36.45
C ASN A 539 -38.09 63.49 -35.35
N ASN A 540 -39.33 63.05 -35.59
CA ASN A 540 -40.31 62.72 -34.56
C ASN A 540 -41.51 61.99 -35.16
N ALA A 541 -41.53 60.66 -35.05
CA ALA A 541 -42.79 59.91 -34.96
C ALA A 541 -42.57 58.64 -34.12
N PRO A 542 -43.58 58.21 -33.35
CA PRO A 542 -43.43 57.47 -32.11
C PRO A 542 -43.29 55.96 -32.32
N PHE A 543 -42.50 55.33 -31.47
CA PHE A 543 -42.33 53.89 -31.37
C PHE A 543 -43.65 53.22 -30.95
N ALA A 544 -44.14 52.30 -31.78
CA ALA A 544 -45.03 51.22 -31.35
C ALA A 544 -44.43 49.92 -31.90
N VAL A 545 -43.63 49.26 -31.06
CA VAL A 545 -43.31 47.84 -31.24
C VAL A 545 -44.40 47.10 -30.47
N ASP A 546 -45.40 46.59 -31.19
CA ASP A 546 -46.31 45.60 -30.61
C ASP A 546 -45.63 44.24 -30.75
N ASN A 547 -44.97 43.79 -29.68
CA ASN A 547 -44.50 42.42 -29.54
C ASN A 547 -45.52 41.68 -28.66
N LEU A 548 -46.29 40.77 -29.27
CA LEU A 548 -46.74 39.54 -28.60
C LEU A 548 -45.89 38.39 -29.12
#